data_AF-A0A5B7BWR1-F1
#
_entry.id   AF-A0A5B7BWR1-F1
#
_cell.length_a   1.000
_cell.length_b   1.000
_cell.length_c   1.000
_cell.angle_alpha   90.00
_cell.angle_beta   90.00
_cell.angle_gamma   90.00
#
_symmetry.space_group_name_H-M   'P 1'
#
loop_
_entity.id
_entity.type
_entity.pdbx_description
1 polymer ?
#
loop_
_entity_poly.entity_id
_entity_poly.type
_entity_poly.pdbx_seq_one_letter_code
_entity_poly.pdbx_strand_id
1 'polypeptide(L)'
;MRQSKTLKICANHIVLPSISIQEHAGNDKSCVWHATDFADGELKEELFCIRFPSVENCKTFKEKIEEVAESQGTKAEESEEATSTANLLEKLSVGESKDQDEKTKEVPVSAEKKDKVNQENSGDEK
;
A
#
# COMPACT_ATOMS: atom_id res chain seq x y z
N MET A 1 1.06 3.75 22.95
CA MET A 1 -0.13 4.22 23.72
C MET A 1 -0.08 3.70 25.15
N ARG A 2 -0.59 4.46 26.13
CA ARG A 2 -0.61 4.08 27.56
C ARG A 2 -1.97 4.38 28.22
N GLN A 3 -2.35 3.57 29.20
CA GLN A 3 -3.56 3.77 30.00
C GLN A 3 -3.39 4.93 31.01
N SER A 4 -4.39 5.80 31.15
CA SER A 4 -4.26 7.03 31.96
C SER A 4 -4.02 6.78 33.45
N LYS A 5 -4.62 5.73 34.03
CA LYS A 5 -4.53 5.46 35.49
C LYS A 5 -3.30 4.64 35.87
N THR A 6 -3.03 3.57 35.12
CA THR A 6 -2.00 2.57 35.45
C THR A 6 -0.67 2.83 34.73
N LEU A 7 -0.67 3.69 33.71
CA LEU A 7 0.47 3.98 32.83
C LEU A 7 1.03 2.77 32.07
N LYS A 8 0.32 1.62 32.13
CA LYS A 8 0.64 0.43 31.36
C LYS A 8 0.54 0.72 29.87
N ILE A 9 1.48 0.17 29.11
CA ILE A 9 1.49 0.21 27.65
C ILE A 9 0.33 -0.66 27.16
N CYS A 10 -0.44 -0.16 26.20
CA CYS A 10 -1.55 -0.90 25.59
C CYS A 10 -1.48 -0.97 24.07
N ALA A 11 -0.50 -0.29 23.47
CA ALA A 11 -0.10 -0.45 22.07
C ALA A 11 1.32 0.06 21.96
N ASN A 12 2.21 -0.75 21.40
CA ASN A 12 3.60 -0.43 21.10
C ASN A 12 4.02 -1.13 19.81
N HIS A 13 3.77 -0.46 18.69
CA HIS A 13 4.20 -0.89 17.36
C HIS A 13 4.81 0.28 16.59
N ILE A 14 5.63 -0.05 15.59
CA ILE A 14 6.22 0.93 14.68
C ILE A 14 5.23 1.20 13.55
N VAL A 15 5.12 2.46 13.13
CA VAL A 15 4.39 2.86 11.92
C VAL A 15 5.23 2.45 10.72
N LEU A 16 4.85 1.35 10.06
CA LEU A 16 5.48 0.85 8.84
C LEU A 16 4.80 1.44 7.60
N PRO A 17 5.48 1.56 6.45
CA PRO A 17 4.88 2.03 5.20
C PRO A 17 3.69 1.18 4.73
N SER A 18 3.65 -0.10 5.14
CA SER A 18 2.57 -1.03 4.83
C SER A 18 1.37 -0.93 5.77
N ILE A 19 1.41 -0.07 6.80
CA ILE A 19 0.29 0.09 7.72
C ILE A 19 -0.86 0.80 7.00
N SER A 20 -2.07 0.26 7.13
CA SER A 20 -3.27 0.87 6.54
C SER A 20 -4.32 1.11 7.61
N ILE A 21 -4.73 2.36 7.76
CA ILE A 21 -5.78 2.77 8.69
C ILE A 21 -7.10 2.84 7.92
N GLN A 22 -8.11 2.08 8.37
CA GLN A 22 -9.44 2.05 7.77
C GLN A 22 -10.48 2.64 8.72
N GLU A 23 -11.50 3.28 8.18
CA GLU A 23 -12.65 3.72 8.97
C GLU A 23 -13.50 2.51 9.38
N HIS A 24 -14.03 2.52 10.60
CA HIS A 24 -14.86 1.43 11.08
C HIS A 24 -16.27 1.51 10.48
N ALA A 25 -16.72 0.42 9.81
CA ALA A 25 -17.97 0.38 9.03
C ALA A 25 -19.27 0.69 9.81
N GLY A 26 -19.23 0.70 11.14
CA GLY A 26 -20.36 1.07 12.00
C GLY A 26 -20.16 2.33 12.85
N ASN A 27 -19.00 2.99 12.80
CA ASN A 27 -18.71 4.16 13.62
C ASN A 27 -17.62 5.03 12.96
N ASP A 28 -18.02 6.19 12.45
CA ASP A 28 -17.15 7.20 11.82
C ASP A 28 -16.13 7.84 12.79
N LYS A 29 -16.38 7.74 14.10
CA LYS A 29 -15.43 8.17 15.13
C LYS A 29 -14.38 7.10 15.46
N SER A 30 -14.39 5.98 14.75
CA SER A 30 -13.47 4.88 14.98
C SER A 30 -12.68 4.53 13.74
N CYS A 31 -11.42 4.17 13.95
CA CYS A 31 -10.58 3.60 12.91
C CYS A 31 -9.94 2.31 13.40
N VAL A 32 -9.67 1.42 12.44
CA VAL A 32 -9.13 0.08 12.63
C VAL A 32 -7.89 -0.11 11.79
N TRP A 33 -6.91 -0.85 12.30
CA TRP A 33 -5.69 -1.17 11.57
C TRP A 33 -5.02 -2.42 12.14
N HIS A 34 -4.18 -3.06 11.32
CA HIS A 34 -3.35 -4.18 11.74
C HIS A 34 -1.93 -3.70 12.00
N ALA A 35 -1.30 -4.22 13.06
CA ALA A 35 0.10 -3.94 13.35
C ALA A 35 0.75 -5.07 14.17
N THR A 36 2.05 -5.24 13.99
CA THR A 36 2.87 -6.09 14.85
C THR A 36 3.26 -5.34 16.13
N ASP A 37 2.66 -5.70 17.27
CA ASP A 37 2.76 -5.00 18.55
C ASP A 37 3.61 -5.73 19.58
N PHE A 38 4.20 -4.98 20.52
CA PHE A 38 5.07 -5.47 21.60
C PHE A 38 4.62 -4.95 22.98
N ALA A 39 3.36 -4.59 23.19
CA ALA A 39 2.87 -4.06 24.47
C ALA A 39 2.98 -5.08 25.62
N ASP A 40 2.81 -6.36 25.33
CA ASP A 40 2.84 -7.46 26.31
C ASP A 40 4.25 -8.06 26.53
N GLY A 41 5.27 -7.53 25.85
CA GLY A 41 6.64 -8.05 25.92
C GLY A 41 6.95 -9.18 24.92
N GLU A 42 6.02 -9.47 24.02
CA GLU A 42 6.17 -10.42 22.91
C GLU A 42 5.67 -9.76 21.62
N LEU A 43 6.27 -10.10 20.49
CA LEU A 43 5.88 -9.55 19.19
C LEU A 43 4.68 -10.33 18.64
N LYS A 44 3.53 -9.66 18.48
CA LYS A 44 2.26 -10.28 18.05
C LYS A 44 1.59 -9.45 16.96
N GLU A 45 1.02 -10.13 15.96
CA GLU A 45 0.12 -9.50 15.00
C GLU A 45 -1.25 -9.27 15.65
N GLU A 46 -1.66 -8.01 15.77
CA GLU A 46 -2.90 -7.62 16.43
C GLU A 46 -3.70 -6.64 15.56
N LEU A 47 -5.03 -6.73 15.70
CA LEU A 47 -5.96 -5.78 15.11
C LEU A 47 -6.34 -4.74 16.16
N PHE A 48 -6.00 -3.49 15.89
CA PHE A 48 -6.32 -2.35 16.73
C PHE A 48 -7.59 -1.66 16.27
N CYS A 49 -8.35 -1.17 17.24
CA CYS A 49 -9.47 -0.27 17.02
C CYS A 49 -9.40 0.85 18.05
N ILE A 50 -9.40 2.10 17.59
CA ILE A 50 -9.45 3.27 18.46
C ILE A 50 -10.75 4.04 18.21
N ARG A 51 -11.34 4.58 19.28
CA ARG A 51 -12.51 5.45 19.20
C ARG A 51 -12.16 6.85 19.69
N PHE A 52 -12.45 7.84 18.88
CA PHE A 52 -12.26 9.24 19.18
C PHE A 52 -13.55 9.91 19.68
N PRO A 53 -13.43 11.06 20.38
CA PRO A 53 -14.60 11.88 20.76
C PRO A 53 -15.30 12.54 19.56
N SER A 54 -14.53 12.99 18.57
CA SER A 54 -14.99 13.64 17.33
C SER A 54 -14.51 12.85 16.11
N VAL A 55 -15.27 12.96 15.01
CA VAL A 55 -14.91 12.42 13.69
C VAL A 55 -13.68 13.13 13.14
N GLU A 56 -13.54 14.43 13.41
CA GLU A 56 -12.39 15.23 12.95
C GLU A 56 -11.08 14.68 13.52
N ASN A 57 -11.07 14.33 14.82
CA ASN A 57 -9.90 13.72 15.46
C ASN A 57 -9.54 12.36 14.84
N CYS A 58 -10.56 11.59 14.42
CA CYS A 58 -10.35 10.32 13.72
C CYS A 58 -9.67 10.54 12.37
N LYS A 59 -10.15 11.52 11.59
CA LYS A 59 -9.57 11.90 10.30
C LYS A 59 -8.15 12.42 10.44
N THR A 60 -7.91 13.35 11.36
CA THR A 60 -6.57 13.88 11.64
C THR A 60 -5.60 12.77 12.06
N PHE A 61 -6.05 11.80 12.87
CA PHE A 61 -5.21 10.66 13.22
C PHE A 61 -4.85 9.81 12.00
N LYS A 62 -5.83 9.48 11.16
CA LYS A 62 -5.62 8.72 9.93
C LYS A 62 -4.62 9.42 9.01
N GLU A 63 -4.85 10.69 8.69
CA GLU A 63 -3.98 11.51 7.84
C GLU A 63 -2.54 11.56 8.38
N LYS A 64 -2.38 11.71 9.70
CA LYS A 64 -1.05 11.76 10.33
C LYS A 64 -0.31 10.43 10.28
N ILE A 65 -1.01 9.32 10.42
CA ILE A 65 -0.39 8.00 10.30
C ILE A 65 0.00 7.73 8.84
N GLU A 66 -0.84 8.09 7.87
CA GLU A 66 -0.55 7.98 6.44
C GLU A 66 0.68 8.81 6.05
N GLU A 67 0.76 10.08 6.48
CA GLU A 67 1.92 10.96 6.26
C GLU A 67 3.23 10.36 6.83
N VAL A 68 3.15 9.77 8.03
CA VAL A 68 4.31 9.12 8.66
C VAL A 68 4.66 7.82 7.92
N ALA A 69 3.69 7.01 7.52
CA ALA A 69 3.91 5.77 6.79
C ALA A 69 4.61 6.05 5.44
N GLU A 70 4.16 7.07 4.71
CA GLU A 70 4.80 7.53 3.46
C GLU A 70 6.24 8.01 3.70
N SER A 71 6.46 8.80 4.75
CA SER A 71 7.79 9.31 5.12
C SER A 71 8.78 8.21 5.52
N GLN A 72 8.28 7.05 5.97
CA GLN A 72 9.11 5.90 6.31
C GLN A 72 9.46 5.06 5.07
N GLY A 73 8.64 5.11 4.02
CA GLY A 73 8.92 4.46 2.74
C GLY A 73 10.06 5.13 1.99
N THR A 74 10.09 6.47 2.00
CA THR A 74 11.16 7.26 1.33
C THR A 74 12.53 7.11 2.00
N LYS A 75 12.58 6.83 3.31
CA LYS A 75 13.84 6.57 4.04
C LYS A 75 14.52 5.25 3.71
N ALA A 76 13.82 4.30 3.11
CA ALA A 76 14.41 3.03 2.66
C ALA A 76 15.03 3.12 1.25
N GLU A 77 14.78 4.21 0.53
CA GLU A 77 15.22 4.42 -0.87
C GLU A 77 16.18 5.61 -1.04
N GLU A 78 16.85 6.09 0.02
CA GLU A 78 18.00 6.99 -0.15
C GLU A 78 19.26 6.19 -0.53
N SER A 79 19.17 5.50 -1.68
CA SER A 79 20.30 5.16 -2.52
C SER A 79 20.46 6.30 -3.54
N GLU A 80 21.01 7.43 -3.11
CA GLU A 80 21.47 8.49 -4.03
C GLU A 80 22.50 7.96 -5.06
N GLU A 81 23.04 6.77 -4.84
CA GLU A 81 24.03 6.11 -5.70
C GLU A 81 23.42 5.53 -6.99
N ALA A 82 22.14 5.16 -7.01
CA ALA A 82 21.49 4.60 -8.21
C ALA A 82 21.14 5.67 -9.26
N THR A 83 20.74 6.87 -8.83
CA THR A 83 20.37 7.96 -9.75
C THR A 83 21.61 8.66 -10.33
N SER A 84 22.70 8.74 -9.55
CA SER A 84 23.98 9.31 -9.99
C SER A 84 24.68 8.42 -11.01
N THR A 85 24.64 7.09 -10.83
CA THR A 85 25.23 6.14 -11.79
C THR A 85 24.45 6.06 -13.11
N ALA A 86 23.11 6.16 -13.08
CA ALA A 86 22.29 6.20 -14.29
C ALA A 86 22.58 7.43 -15.18
N ASN A 87 22.74 8.61 -14.56
CA ASN A 87 23.07 9.85 -15.28
C ASN A 87 24.49 9.86 -15.85
N LEU A 88 25.44 9.16 -15.21
CA LEU A 88 26.81 9.04 -15.72
C LEU A 88 26.88 8.08 -16.93
N LEU A 89 26.07 7.01 -16.93
CA LEU A 89 25.99 6.06 -18.06
C LEU A 89 25.45 6.71 -19.33
N GLU A 90 24.45 7.59 -19.22
CA GLU A 90 23.85 8.27 -20.38
C GLU A 90 24.83 9.24 -21.07
N LYS A 91 25.73 9.88 -20.30
CA LYS A 91 26.74 10.82 -20.82
C LYS A 91 27.96 10.15 -21.47
N LEU A 92 28.14 8.85 -21.34
CA LEU A 92 29.26 8.09 -21.91
C LEU A 92 28.97 7.52 -23.31
N SER A 93 27.74 7.62 -23.80
CA SER A 93 27.37 7.15 -25.16
C SER A 93 27.65 8.23 -26.21
N VAL A 94 28.90 8.30 -26.68
CA VAL A 94 29.32 9.09 -27.85
C VAL A 94 29.27 8.18 -29.08
N GLY A 95 28.42 8.53 -30.05
CA GLY A 95 28.00 7.66 -31.15
C GLY A 95 28.97 7.48 -32.32
N GLU A 96 28.68 6.47 -33.13
CA GLU A 96 29.11 6.36 -34.52
C GLU A 96 27.88 6.25 -35.44
N SER A 97 28.06 6.74 -36.67
CA SER A 97 27.04 7.32 -37.55
C SER A 97 26.52 6.37 -38.63
N LYS A 98 25.27 6.63 -39.10
CA LYS A 98 24.67 6.30 -40.43
C LYS A 98 24.48 4.79 -40.77
N ASP A 99 23.44 4.31 -41.43
CA ASP A 99 22.68 4.79 -42.59
C ASP A 99 21.22 4.25 -42.64
N GLN A 100 20.47 4.81 -43.59
CA GLN A 100 19.07 4.65 -44.00
C GLN A 100 18.66 3.20 -44.38
N ASP A 101 17.37 2.83 -44.26
CA ASP A 101 16.49 2.51 -45.41
C ASP A 101 15.04 2.18 -44.98
N GLU A 102 14.18 2.13 -45.99
CA GLU A 102 12.77 2.49 -46.08
C GLU A 102 11.75 1.33 -45.83
N LYS A 103 10.52 1.74 -45.45
CA LYS A 103 9.22 1.27 -45.98
C LYS A 103 8.59 -0.08 -45.53
N THR A 104 7.28 0.04 -45.20
CA THR A 104 6.16 -0.85 -45.64
C THR A 104 5.91 -2.09 -44.76
N LYS A 105 4.71 -2.48 -44.31
CA LYS A 105 3.31 -2.02 -44.37
C LYS A 105 2.47 -3.03 -43.54
N GLU A 106 1.29 -2.58 -43.16
CA GLU A 106 0.01 -3.33 -43.12
C GLU A 106 -0.33 -4.27 -41.93
N VAL A 107 -1.37 -3.82 -41.23
CA VAL A 107 -2.34 -4.56 -40.40
C VAL A 107 -3.38 -5.21 -41.33
N PRO A 108 -3.92 -6.40 -41.02
CA PRO A 108 -5.37 -6.52 -40.68
C PRO A 108 -5.59 -7.53 -39.52
N VAL A 109 -6.37 -7.24 -38.47
CA VAL A 109 -7.84 -7.15 -38.32
C VAL A 109 -8.59 -8.50 -38.29
N SER A 110 -9.24 -8.75 -37.14
CA SER A 110 -10.54 -9.42 -36.89
C SER A 110 -10.67 -10.96 -36.93
N ALA A 111 -11.23 -11.56 -35.87
CA ALA A 111 -12.63 -12.05 -35.88
C ALA A 111 -13.04 -12.76 -34.56
N GLU A 112 -14.26 -12.45 -34.15
CA GLU A 112 -15.04 -12.93 -33.00
C GLU A 112 -15.51 -14.41 -33.10
N LYS A 113 -15.85 -15.01 -31.94
CA LYS A 113 -17.17 -15.61 -31.57
C LYS A 113 -17.01 -16.52 -30.33
N LYS A 114 -17.68 -16.26 -29.21
CA LYS A 114 -19.04 -16.72 -28.80
C LYS A 114 -19.25 -18.25 -28.87
N ASP A 115 -19.42 -18.88 -27.71
CA ASP A 115 -20.64 -19.61 -27.25
C ASP A 115 -20.36 -20.19 -25.84
N LYS A 116 -21.07 -19.78 -24.78
CA LYS A 116 -22.36 -20.29 -24.24
C LYS A 116 -22.37 -21.80 -23.89
N VAL A 117 -22.82 -22.09 -22.65
CA VAL A 117 -23.90 -23.04 -22.25
C VAL A 117 -23.63 -23.77 -20.91
N ASN A 118 -24.53 -23.52 -19.94
CA ASN A 118 -25.15 -24.40 -18.90
C ASN A 118 -24.32 -25.25 -17.92
N GLN A 119 -24.82 -25.73 -16.77
CA GLN A 119 -26.11 -25.67 -16.06
C GLN A 119 -25.90 -26.14 -14.61
N GLU A 120 -26.79 -25.69 -13.71
CA GLU A 120 -27.46 -26.43 -12.62
C GLU A 120 -26.72 -27.46 -11.75
N ASN A 121 -26.76 -27.26 -10.42
CA ASN A 121 -27.68 -27.96 -9.48
C ASN A 121 -27.31 -27.55 -8.03
N SER A 122 -28.22 -27.04 -7.20
CA SER A 122 -29.32 -27.69 -6.44
C SER A 122 -28.86 -28.41 -5.16
N GLY A 123 -29.54 -28.12 -4.05
CA GLY A 123 -29.50 -28.87 -2.77
C GLY A 123 -28.30 -28.50 -1.90
N ASP A 124 -28.39 -28.38 -0.58
CA ASP A 124 -29.24 -29.15 0.32
C ASP A 124 -29.29 -28.49 1.71
N GLU A 125 -30.31 -28.85 2.47
CA GLU A 125 -30.69 -28.38 3.81
C GLU A 125 -29.65 -28.67 4.90
N LYS A 126 -29.47 -27.73 5.84
CA LYS A 126 -29.73 -27.95 7.28
C LYS A 126 -29.61 -26.69 8.13
#